data_AF-L8TLG3-F1
#
_entry.id   AF-L8TLG3-F1
#
_cell.length_a   1.000
_cell.length_b   1.000
_cell.length_c   1.000
_cell.angle_alpha   90.00
_cell.angle_beta   90.00
_cell.angle_gamma   90.00
#
_symmetry.space_group_name_H-M   'P 1'
#
loop_
_entity.id
_entity.type
_entity.pdbx_description
1 polymer ?
#
loop_
_entity_poly.entity_id
_entity_poly.type
_entity_poly.pdbx_seq_one_letter_code
_entity_poly.pdbx_strand_id
1 'polypeptide(L)'
;MGLRLLEIGAEVFPSAELELYRDLVTTGRAAGHQPLAFAVVARSLGVPLQEALAAYLFATATSLTQNAVRAIPLGQNAGQRVLRKAHDDVAAAVERVAHLTPDDFGAVIPGLEISQMRHERQRARMFMS
;
A
#
# COMPACT_ATOMS: atom_id res chain seq x y z
N MET A 1 7.32 -4.16 6.02
CA MET A 1 7.48 -2.89 5.28
C MET A 1 7.00 -1.66 6.05
N GLY A 2 5.90 -1.73 6.83
CA GLY A 2 5.38 -0.55 7.54
C GLY A 2 6.29 0.05 8.62
N LEU A 3 7.00 -0.77 9.41
CA LEU A 3 8.01 -0.29 10.35
C LEU A 3 9.11 0.54 9.67
N ARG A 4 9.56 0.11 8.49
CA ARG A 4 10.59 0.83 7.74
C ARG A 4 10.09 2.17 7.21
N LEU A 5 8.84 2.24 6.74
CA LEU A 5 8.23 3.50 6.33
C LEU A 5 8.09 4.46 7.51
N LEU A 6 7.75 3.94 8.69
CA LEU A 6 7.64 4.72 9.93
C LEU A 6 8.99 5.31 10.36
N GLU A 7 10.08 4.52 10.27
CA GLU A 7 11.45 5.01 10.50
C GLU A 7 11.83 6.13 9.53
N ILE A 8 11.67 5.90 8.23
CA ILE A 8 12.01 6.88 7.18
C ILE A 8 11.17 8.16 7.37
N GLY A 9 9.87 8.00 7.64
CA GLY A 9 8.99 9.14 7.88
C GLY A 9 9.44 9.95 9.10
N ALA A 10 9.82 9.31 10.21
CA ALA A 10 10.25 10.00 11.41
C ALA A 10 11.56 10.77 11.20
N GLU A 11 12.44 10.27 10.34
CA GLU A 11 13.70 10.91 9.99
C GLU A 11 13.52 12.08 9.01
N VAL A 12 12.70 11.89 7.97
CA VAL A 12 12.57 12.85 6.85
C VAL A 12 11.46 13.88 7.06
N PHE A 13 10.39 13.50 7.75
CA PHE A 13 9.19 14.30 7.99
C PHE A 13 8.78 14.26 9.47
N PRO A 14 9.62 14.77 10.38
CA PRO A 14 9.35 14.72 11.82
C PRO A 14 8.05 15.47 12.15
N SER A 15 7.18 14.84 12.95
CA SER A 15 5.91 15.41 13.40
C SER A 15 5.41 14.72 14.67
N ALA A 16 4.63 15.44 15.47
CA ALA A 16 4.08 14.93 16.72
C ALA A 16 3.14 13.74 16.49
N GLU A 17 2.38 13.73 15.39
CA GLU A 17 1.50 12.63 15.01
C GLU A 17 2.29 11.36 14.70
N LEU A 18 3.44 11.49 14.02
CA LEU A 18 4.27 10.36 13.65
C LEU A 18 5.05 9.80 14.83
N GLU A 19 5.52 10.67 15.73
CA GLU A 19 6.09 10.28 17.01
C GLU A 19 5.08 9.49 17.85
N LEU A 20 3.86 10.01 17.99
CA LEU A 20 2.79 9.32 18.71
C LEU A 20 2.50 7.95 18.10
N TYR A 21 2.37 7.85 16.77
CA TYR A 21 2.12 6.57 16.11
C TYR A 21 3.29 5.60 16.30
N ARG A 22 4.54 6.09 16.23
CA ARG A 22 5.73 5.30 16.52
C ARG A 22 5.72 4.76 17.94
N ASP A 23 5.38 5.58 18.93
CA ASP A 23 5.28 5.16 20.32
C ASP A 23 4.19 4.10 20.53
N LEU A 24 3.04 4.26 19.86
CA LEU A 24 1.98 3.24 19.90
C LEU A 24 2.45 1.91 19.30
N VAL A 25 3.23 1.95 18.22
CA VAL A 25 3.77 0.74 17.58
C VAL A 25 4.86 0.08 18.44
N THR A 26 5.78 0.85 19.01
CA THR A 26 6.88 0.31 19.84
C THR A 26 6.38 -0.24 21.18
N THR A 27 5.32 0.34 21.74
CA THR A 27 4.67 -0.15 22.97
C THR A 27 3.67 -1.27 22.73
N GLY A 28 3.48 -1.72 21.49
CA GLY A 28 2.56 -2.81 21.13
C GLY A 28 1.07 -2.44 21.21
N ARG A 29 0.74 -1.15 21.28
CA ARG A 29 -0.64 -0.62 21.31
C ARG A 29 -1.24 -0.40 19.92
N ALA A 30 -0.41 -0.38 18.87
CA ALA A 30 -0.82 -0.34 17.48
C ALA A 30 0.08 -1.23 16.62
N ALA A 31 -0.43 -1.66 15.46
CA ALA A 31 0.35 -2.42 14.50
C ALA A 31 0.99 -1.49 13.45
N GLY A 32 2.29 -1.69 13.19
CA GLY A 32 3.08 -0.90 12.24
C GLY A 32 2.80 -1.23 10.77
N HIS A 33 1.55 -1.11 10.32
CA HIS A 33 1.16 -1.36 8.93
C HIS A 33 1.54 -0.19 8.01
N GLN A 34 1.95 -0.50 6.78
CA GLN A 34 2.42 0.50 5.82
C GLN A 34 1.35 1.54 5.40
N PRO A 35 0.08 1.17 5.13
CA PRO A 35 -0.95 2.17 4.83
C PRO A 35 -1.14 3.19 5.97
N LEU A 36 -1.07 2.73 7.23
CA LEU A 36 -1.20 3.60 8.39
C LEU A 36 0.00 4.53 8.55
N ALA A 37 1.23 4.01 8.41
CA ALA A 37 2.43 4.84 8.44
C ALA A 37 2.41 5.91 7.32
N PHE A 38 2.00 5.54 6.11
CA PHE A 38 1.83 6.48 5.00
C PHE A 38 0.77 7.54 5.32
N ALA A 39 -0.39 7.14 5.83
CA ALA A 39 -1.48 8.05 6.14
C ALA A 39 -1.10 9.07 7.23
N VAL A 40 -0.35 8.65 8.26
CA VAL A 40 0.13 9.56 9.31
C VAL A 40 1.10 10.58 8.73
N VAL A 41 2.05 10.17 7.88
CA VAL A 41 2.98 11.09 7.18
C VAL A 41 2.21 12.05 6.26
N ALA A 42 1.29 11.55 5.44
CA ALA A 42 0.52 12.40 4.53
C ALA A 42 -0.31 13.44 5.30
N ARG A 43 -0.92 13.03 6.41
CA ARG A 43 -1.67 13.91 7.30
C ARG A 43 -0.78 14.96 7.97
N SER A 44 0.39 14.59 8.47
CA SER A 44 1.31 15.54 9.10
C SER A 44 1.84 16.60 8.15
N LEU A 45 1.88 16.29 6.84
CA LEU A 45 2.24 17.22 5.77
C LEU A 45 1.05 18.05 5.23
N GLY A 46 -0.16 17.85 5.77
CA GLY A 46 -1.36 18.56 5.32
C GLY A 46 -1.85 18.15 3.94
N VAL A 47 -1.47 16.95 3.45
CA VAL A 47 -1.93 16.44 2.15
C VAL A 47 -3.43 16.15 2.22
N PRO A 48 -4.24 16.66 1.27
CA PRO A 48 -5.67 16.34 1.20
C PRO A 48 -5.92 14.83 1.12
N LEU A 49 -6.95 14.35 1.79
CA LEU A 49 -7.25 12.91 1.89
C LEU A 49 -7.36 12.23 0.51
N GLN A 50 -8.06 12.85 -0.44
CA GLN A 50 -8.22 12.30 -1.79
C GLN A 50 -6.88 12.15 -2.52
N GLU A 51 -5.98 13.14 -2.38
CA GLU A 51 -4.65 13.10 -2.97
C GLU A 51 -3.77 12.01 -2.32
N ALA A 52 -3.83 11.89 -0.99
CA ALA A 52 -3.12 10.85 -0.26
C ALA A 52 -3.59 9.44 -0.67
N LEU A 53 -4.91 9.23 -0.80
CA LEU A 53 -5.48 7.96 -1.27
C LEU A 53 -5.05 7.66 -2.70
N ALA A 54 -5.18 8.62 -3.63
CA ALA A 54 -4.79 8.45 -5.02
C ALA A 54 -3.31 8.10 -5.15
N ALA A 55 -2.43 8.82 -4.43
CA ALA A 55 -0.99 8.56 -4.44
C ALA A 55 -0.65 7.17 -3.88
N TYR A 56 -1.25 6.77 -2.76
CA TYR A 56 -1.01 5.47 -2.15
C TYR A 56 -1.46 4.31 -3.05
N LEU A 57 -2.69 4.40 -3.60
CA LEU A 57 -3.27 3.37 -4.45
C LEU A 57 -2.48 3.25 -5.77
N PHE A 58 -2.14 4.38 -6.39
CA PHE A 58 -1.37 4.37 -7.64
C PHE A 58 0.07 3.89 -7.45
N ALA A 59 0.73 4.24 -6.34
CA ALA A 59 2.05 3.70 -5.98
C ALA A 59 2.00 2.17 -5.79
N THR A 60 0.93 1.67 -5.16
CA THR A 60 0.70 0.23 -4.98
C THR A 60 0.52 -0.46 -6.34
N ALA A 61 -0.33 0.07 -7.22
CA ALA A 61 -0.51 -0.45 -8.58
C ALA A 61 0.78 -0.41 -9.41
N THR A 62 1.59 0.63 -9.24
CA THR A 62 2.91 0.78 -9.86
C THR A 62 3.85 -0.34 -9.43
N SER A 63 3.97 -0.59 -8.12
CA SER A 63 4.82 -1.66 -7.59
C SER A 63 4.39 -3.04 -8.09
N LEU A 64 3.08 -3.34 -8.05
CA LEU A 64 2.54 -4.61 -8.56
C LEU A 64 2.81 -4.79 -10.06
N THR A 65 2.66 -3.73 -10.84
CA THR A 65 2.93 -3.78 -12.29
C THR A 65 4.42 -4.00 -12.57
N GLN A 66 5.32 -3.37 -11.81
CA GLN A 66 6.75 -3.61 -11.93
C GLN A 66 7.13 -5.05 -11.59
N ASN A 67 6.48 -5.65 -10.59
CA ASN A 67 6.65 -7.07 -10.28
C ASN A 67 6.16 -7.94 -11.44
N ALA A 68 4.98 -7.66 -12.02
CA ALA A 68 4.44 -8.40 -13.15
C ALA A 68 5.33 -8.32 -14.40
N VAL A 69 5.89 -7.14 -14.69
CA VAL A 69 6.84 -6.93 -15.80
C VAL A 69 8.04 -7.88 -15.69
N ARG A 70 8.56 -8.07 -14.48
CA ARG A 70 9.71 -8.97 -14.23
C ARG A 70 9.30 -10.44 -14.18
N ALA A 71 8.15 -10.75 -13.59
CA ALA A 71 7.71 -12.11 -13.31
C ALA A 71 7.07 -12.82 -14.51
N ILE A 72 6.36 -12.09 -15.37
CA ILE A 72 5.61 -12.61 -16.55
C ILE A 72 6.37 -12.32 -17.87
N PRO A 73 7.63 -11.88 -17.79
CA PRO A 73 8.35 -11.12 -18.83
C PRO A 73 7.53 -10.19 -19.75
N LEU A 74 6.75 -9.26 -19.19
CA LEU A 74 6.08 -8.25 -20.01
C LEU A 74 7.08 -7.18 -20.46
N GLY A 75 6.90 -6.64 -21.68
CA GLY A 75 7.67 -5.46 -22.11
C GLY A 75 7.28 -4.20 -21.33
N GLN A 76 8.22 -3.26 -21.17
CA GLN A 76 8.00 -2.01 -20.41
C GLN A 76 6.79 -1.21 -20.91
N ASN A 77 6.60 -1.14 -22.23
CA ASN A 77 5.44 -0.48 -22.83
C ASN A 77 4.11 -1.15 -22.45
N ALA A 78 4.10 -2.48 -22.24
CA ALA A 78 2.92 -3.18 -21.75
C ALA A 78 2.62 -2.81 -20.30
N GLY A 79 3.65 -2.72 -19.45
CA GLY A 79 3.51 -2.21 -18.07
C GLY A 79 2.91 -0.80 -18.02
N GLN A 80 3.39 0.13 -18.86
CA GLN A 80 2.84 1.48 -18.92
C GLN A 80 1.37 1.52 -19.38
N ARG A 81 0.97 0.65 -20.32
CA ARG A 81 -0.45 0.53 -20.70
C ARG A 81 -1.32 0.02 -19.56
N VAL A 82 -0.81 -0.89 -18.73
CA VAL A 82 -1.51 -1.35 -17.51
C VAL A 82 -1.68 -0.19 -16.53
N LEU A 83 -0.62 0.57 -16.25
CA LEU A 83 -0.70 1.73 -15.34
C LEU A 83 -1.63 2.82 -15.83
N ARG A 84 -1.67 3.05 -17.15
CA ARG A 84 -2.63 3.99 -17.72
C ARG A 84 -4.08 3.58 -17.46
N LYS A 85 -4.40 2.29 -17.55
CA LYS A 85 -5.73 1.78 -17.23
C LYS A 85 -6.02 1.85 -15.73
N ALA A 86 -5.04 1.51 -14.90
CA ALA A 86 -5.17 1.56 -13.45
C ALA A 86 -5.49 2.97 -12.92
N HIS A 87 -5.17 4.03 -13.66
CA HIS A 87 -5.53 5.40 -13.29
C HIS A 87 -7.05 5.57 -13.06
N ASP A 88 -7.87 5.03 -13.96
CA ASP A 88 -9.32 5.14 -13.87
C ASP A 88 -9.87 4.28 -12.73
N ASP A 89 -9.28 3.09 -12.52
CA ASP A 89 -9.62 2.22 -11.39
C ASP A 89 -9.26 2.85 -10.04
N VAL A 90 -8.12 3.54 -9.95
CA VAL A 90 -7.69 4.28 -8.75
C VAL A 90 -8.66 5.43 -8.49
N ALA A 91 -9.03 6.22 -9.49
CA ALA A 91 -10.01 7.29 -9.32
C ALA A 91 -11.35 6.74 -8.79
N ALA A 92 -11.86 5.66 -9.39
CA ALA A 92 -13.07 5.01 -8.92
C ALA A 92 -12.95 4.44 -7.50
N ALA A 93 -11.77 3.93 -7.12
CA ALA A 93 -11.52 3.45 -5.77
C ALA A 93 -11.47 4.59 -4.74
N VAL A 94 -10.88 5.74 -5.08
CA VAL A 94 -10.86 6.93 -4.21
C VAL A 94 -12.28 7.40 -3.90
N GLU A 95 -13.15 7.47 -4.90
CA GLU A 95 -14.57 7.80 -4.69
C GLU A 95 -15.29 6.75 -3.83
N ARG A 96 -15.02 5.46 -4.07
CA ARG A 96 -15.67 4.37 -3.33
C ARG A 96 -15.32 4.38 -1.84
N VAL A 97 -14.10 4.75 -1.47
CA VAL A 97 -13.61 4.73 -0.08
C VAL A 97 -14.50 5.57 0.84
N ALA A 98 -15.07 6.68 0.36
CA ALA A 98 -15.95 7.55 1.13
C ALA A 98 -17.28 6.88 1.53
N HIS A 99 -17.65 5.78 0.88
CA HIS A 99 -18.89 5.05 1.10
C HIS A 99 -18.69 3.72 1.84
N LEU A 100 -17.45 3.36 2.18
CA LEU A 100 -17.16 2.14 2.93
C LEU A 100 -17.48 2.33 4.42
N THR A 101 -17.90 1.23 5.03
CA THR A 101 -18.28 1.13 6.43
C THR A 101 -17.33 0.19 7.18
N PRO A 102 -17.39 0.14 8.53
CA PRO A 102 -16.64 -0.86 9.29
C PRO A 102 -16.94 -2.31 8.87
N ASP A 103 -18.13 -2.60 8.34
CA ASP A 103 -18.50 -3.94 7.88
C ASP A 103 -17.75 -4.37 6.60
N ASP A 104 -17.24 -3.39 5.84
CA ASP A 104 -16.37 -3.63 4.68
C ASP A 104 -14.92 -3.93 5.09
N PHE A 105 -14.58 -3.72 6.38
CA PHE A 105 -13.26 -4.02 6.90
C PHE A 105 -13.04 -5.53 6.96
N GLY A 106 -11.98 -6.01 6.31
CA GLY A 106 -11.72 -7.43 6.19
C GLY A 106 -12.46 -8.12 5.05
N ALA A 107 -13.04 -7.37 4.11
CA ALA A 107 -13.42 -7.92 2.81
C ALA A 107 -12.18 -8.55 2.13
N VAL A 108 -12.12 -9.89 2.12
CA VAL A 108 -11.00 -10.65 1.57
C VAL A 108 -11.24 -11.02 0.11
N ILE A 109 -10.15 -11.21 -0.63
CA ILE A 109 -10.16 -11.80 -1.97
C ILE A 109 -9.65 -13.24 -1.81
N PRO A 110 -10.51 -14.28 -1.71
CA PRO A 110 -10.08 -15.63 -1.36
C PRO A 110 -9.01 -16.19 -2.31
N GLY A 111 -9.09 -15.82 -3.60
CA GLY A 111 -8.08 -16.21 -4.59
C GLY A 111 -6.69 -15.62 -4.29
N LEU A 112 -6.62 -14.40 -3.77
CA LEU A 112 -5.35 -13.76 -3.39
C LEU A 112 -4.77 -14.44 -2.15
N GLU A 113 -5.60 -14.71 -1.14
CA GLU A 113 -5.19 -15.41 0.09
C GLU A 113 -4.59 -16.80 -0.23
N ILE A 114 -5.30 -17.59 -1.05
CA ILE A 114 -4.81 -18.91 -1.47
C ILE A 114 -3.51 -18.79 -2.26
N SER A 115 -3.36 -17.76 -3.10
CA SER A 115 -2.14 -17.54 -3.88
C SER A 115 -0.96 -17.17 -2.98
N GLN A 116 -1.16 -16.38 -1.94
CA GLN A 116 -0.15 -16.06 -0.93
C GLN A 116 0.28 -17.31 -0.13
N MET A 117 -0.69 -18.14 0.30
CA MET A 117 -0.39 -19.43 0.96
C MET A 117 0.39 -20.39 0.05
N ARG A 118 0.13 -20.37 -1.25
CA ARG A 118 0.90 -21.16 -2.24
C ARG A 118 2.29 -20.59 -2.46
N HIS A 119 2.44 -19.26 -2.45
CA HIS A 119 3.72 -18.59 -2.63
C HIS A 119 4.75 -19.03 -1.58
N GLU A 120 4.34 -19.25 -0.33
CA GLU A 120 5.21 -19.80 0.73
C GLU A 120 5.85 -21.14 0.34
N ARG A 121 5.12 -21.99 -0.39
CA ARG A 121 5.56 -23.35 -0.77
C ARG A 121 6.19 -23.44 -2.16
N GLN A 122 6.38 -22.32 -2.85
CA GLN A 122 7.00 -22.33 -4.18
C GLN A 122 8.48 -22.73 -4.09
N ARG A 123 8.89 -23.71 -4.91
CA ARG A 123 10.28 -24.22 -4.96
C ARG A 123 11.29 -23.16 -5.38
N ALA A 124 10.91 -22.26 -6.27
CA ALA A 124 11.72 -21.13 -6.73
C ALA A 124 10.89 -19.85 -6.60
N ARG A 125 11.46 -18.83 -5.95
CA ARG A 125 10.78 -17.55 -5.67
C ARG A 125 11.67 -16.38 -6.08
N MET A 126 11.09 -15.46 -6.83
CA MET A 126 11.74 -14.19 -7.20
C MET A 126 11.45 -13.08 -6.19
N PHE A 127 10.37 -13.20 -5.41
CA PHE A 127 9.91 -12.22 -4.43
C PHE A 127 9.76 -12.87 -3.06
N MET A 128 9.72 -12.05 -2.01
CA MET A 128 9.63 -12.52 -0.61
C MET A 128 8.22 -12.94 -0.21
N SER A 129 7.19 -12.34 -0.83
CA SER A 129 5.76 -12.56 -0.60
C SER A 129 4.96 -12.31 -1.87
#